data_AF-A0A9E2AX34-F1
#
_entry.id   AF-A0A9E2AX34-F1
#
_cell.length_a   1.000
_cell.length_b   1.000
_cell.length_c   1.000
_cell.angle_alpha   90.00
_cell.angle_beta   90.00
_cell.angle_gamma   90.00
#
_symmetry.space_group_name_H-M   'P 1'
#
loop_
_entity.id
_entity.type
_entity.pdbx_description
1 polymer ?
#
loop_
_entity_poly.entity_id
_entity_poly.type
_entity_poly.pdbx_seq_one_letter_code
_entity_poly.pdbx_strand_id
1 'polypeptide(L)'
;YIRNLQIQQQWEKIPHLIRSFLFIIPVGIVIFYFNNNQIDIDLLFKNDEIPPWLLILGVVAQIIFTFRFIYQWLYAEHKKQSLLPLGFWLLSLTGAGLILTYAVFRKDPVLIVGHLFGIIIYSRNAYFIRINKT
;
A
#
# COMPACT_ATOMS: atom_id res chain seq x y z
N TYR A 1 3.03 0.01 -10.38
CA TYR A 1 2.54 -1.08 -11.25
C TYR A 1 2.69 -0.80 -12.74
N ILE A 2 2.26 0.36 -13.29
CA ILE A 2 2.48 0.71 -14.71
C ILE A 2 3.94 0.50 -15.15
N ARG A 3 4.90 0.95 -14.34
CA ARG A 3 6.32 0.76 -14.61
C ARG A 3 6.74 -0.70 -14.74
N ASN A 4 6.16 -1.60 -13.94
CA ASN A 4 6.47 -3.03 -14.03
C ASN A 4 6.02 -3.60 -15.38
N LEU A 5 4.87 -3.16 -15.91
CA LEU A 5 4.39 -3.55 -17.24
C LEU A 5 5.29 -3.02 -18.36
N GLN A 6 5.85 -1.82 -18.19
CA GLN A 6 6.83 -1.26 -19.14
C GLN A 6 8.13 -2.08 -19.13
N ILE A 7 8.65 -2.44 -17.94
CA ILE A 7 9.83 -3.31 -17.81
C ILE A 7 9.58 -4.67 -18.48
N GLN A 8 8.38 -5.22 -18.36
CA GLN A 8 7.98 -6.49 -19.00
C GLN A 8 7.55 -6.36 -20.46
N GLN A 9 7.65 -5.17 -21.08
CA GLN A 9 7.20 -4.88 -22.45
C GLN A 9 5.72 -5.24 -22.73
N GLN A 10 4.88 -5.28 -21.69
CA GLN A 10 3.44 -5.57 -21.80
C GLN A 10 2.60 -4.28 -21.88
N TRP A 11 3.16 -3.13 -21.52
CA TRP A 11 2.42 -1.86 -21.49
C TRP A 11 1.83 -1.47 -22.86
N GLU A 12 2.58 -1.68 -23.95
CA GLU A 12 2.15 -1.33 -25.31
C GLU A 12 1.02 -2.24 -25.84
N LYS A 13 0.83 -3.42 -25.23
CA LYS A 13 -0.28 -4.31 -25.59
C LYS A 13 -1.62 -3.82 -25.06
N ILE A 14 -1.61 -2.88 -24.10
CA ILE A 14 -2.83 -2.34 -23.51
C ILE A 14 -3.39 -1.26 -24.45
N PRO A 15 -4.68 -1.34 -24.82
CA PRO A 15 -5.36 -0.32 -25.62
C PRO A 15 -5.12 1.09 -25.08
N HIS A 16 -4.90 2.06 -25.98
CA HIS A 16 -4.65 3.46 -25.61
C HIS A 16 -5.75 4.04 -24.70
N LEU A 17 -7.01 3.68 -24.92
CA LEU A 17 -8.13 4.12 -24.10
C LEU A 17 -7.96 3.70 -22.62
N ILE A 18 -7.56 2.46 -22.37
CA ILE A 18 -7.33 1.94 -21.02
C ILE A 18 -6.12 2.64 -20.39
N ARG A 19 -5.06 2.89 -21.16
CA ARG A 19 -3.88 3.61 -20.68
C ARG A 19 -4.22 5.03 -20.22
N SER A 20 -4.96 5.79 -21.02
CA SER A 20 -5.40 7.15 -20.65
C SER A 20 -6.32 7.15 -19.43
N PHE A 21 -7.25 6.19 -19.37
CA PHE A 21 -8.17 6.05 -18.24
C PHE A 21 -7.46 5.85 -16.90
N LEU A 22 -6.40 5.03 -16.86
CA LEU A 22 -5.60 4.79 -15.65
C LEU A 22 -4.96 6.06 -15.06
N PHE A 23 -4.66 7.07 -15.88
CA PHE A 23 -4.11 8.35 -15.42
C PHE A 23 -5.18 9.39 -15.12
N ILE A 24 -6.30 9.37 -15.83
CA ILE A 24 -7.37 10.36 -15.66
C ILE A 24 -8.15 10.14 -14.35
N ILE A 25 -8.42 8.88 -13.97
CA ILE A 25 -9.23 8.60 -12.76
C ILE A 25 -8.63 9.20 -11.49
N PRO A 26 -7.36 8.97 -11.12
CA PRO A 26 -6.84 9.47 -9.85
C PRO A 26 -6.90 11.01 -9.78
N VAL A 27 -6.58 11.68 -10.89
CA VAL A 27 -6.66 13.14 -11.00
C VAL A 27 -8.11 13.62 -10.90
N GLY A 28 -9.04 12.96 -11.59
CA GLY A 28 -10.46 13.28 -11.54
C GLY A 28 -11.06 13.11 -10.14
N ILE A 29 -10.68 12.07 -9.41
CA ILE A 29 -11.09 11.85 -8.02
C ILE A 29 -10.60 13.00 -7.13
N VAL A 30 -9.33 13.40 -7.27
CA VAL A 30 -8.77 14.51 -6.49
C VAL A 30 -9.52 15.81 -6.78
N ILE A 31 -9.76 16.12 -8.06
CA ILE A 31 -10.51 17.32 -8.47
C ILE A 31 -11.94 17.28 -7.91
N PHE A 32 -12.64 16.15 -8.04
CA PHE A 32 -14.01 15.98 -7.55
C PHE A 32 -14.12 16.19 -6.04
N TYR A 33 -13.24 15.56 -5.26
CA TYR A 33 -13.24 15.70 -3.80
C TYR A 33 -12.86 17.11 -3.34
N PHE A 34 -11.90 17.75 -4.02
CA PHE A 34 -11.49 19.11 -3.69
C PHE A 34 -12.61 20.12 -4.00
N ASN A 35 -13.30 19.96 -5.12
CA ASN A 35 -14.37 20.88 -5.54
C ASN A 35 -15.67 20.70 -4.74
N ASN A 36 -15.89 19.55 -4.12
CA ASN A 36 -17.07 19.29 -3.28
C ASN A 36 -16.94 19.83 -1.85
N ASN A 37 -15.82 20.47 -1.47
CA ASN A 37 -15.55 20.98 -0.11
C ASN A 37 -15.82 19.96 1.02
N GLN A 38 -15.80 18.66 0.71
CA GLN A 38 -16.04 17.59 1.70
C GLN A 38 -14.81 17.27 2.54
N ILE A 39 -13.63 17.77 2.14
CA ILE A 39 -12.39 17.57 2.89
C ILE A 39 -12.35 18.57 4.04
N ASP A 40 -13.01 18.21 5.13
CA ASP A 40 -12.91 18.95 6.37
C ASP A 40 -11.73 18.39 7.18
N ILE A 41 -10.57 19.02 7.00
CA ILE A 41 -9.34 18.66 7.72
C ILE A 41 -9.49 18.80 9.23
N ASP A 42 -10.38 19.68 9.71
CA ASP A 42 -10.61 19.86 11.13
C ASP A 42 -11.28 18.62 11.73
N LEU A 43 -12.23 18.00 11.01
CA LEU A 43 -12.85 16.72 11.41
C LEU A 43 -11.86 15.55 11.45
N LEU A 44 -10.80 15.57 10.64
CA LEU A 44 -9.77 14.52 10.67
C LEU A 44 -8.88 14.60 11.92
N PHE A 45 -8.55 15.80 12.38
CA PHE A 45 -7.63 16.01 13.51
C PHE A 45 -8.34 16.26 14.85
N LYS A 46 -9.59 16.73 14.85
CA LYS A 46 -10.43 16.94 16.03
C LYS A 46 -11.53 15.89 16.09
N ASN A 47 -11.16 14.63 15.97
CA ASN A 47 -12.10 13.52 16.12
C ASN A 47 -12.02 12.97 17.56
N ASP A 48 -13.09 13.13 18.33
CA ASP A 48 -13.19 12.59 19.68
C ASP A 48 -13.18 11.05 19.73
N GLU A 49 -13.49 10.39 18.60
CA GLU A 49 -13.50 8.93 18.49
C GLU A 49 -12.09 8.32 18.39
N ILE A 50 -11.10 9.07 17.90
CA ILE A 50 -9.74 8.55 17.65
C ILE A 50 -8.71 9.43 18.36
N PRO A 51 -8.05 8.92 19.41
CA PRO A 51 -7.04 9.70 20.11
C PRO A 51 -5.83 9.99 19.19
N PRO A 52 -5.16 11.14 19.34
CA PRO A 52 -4.09 11.56 18.42
C PRO A 52 -2.95 10.56 18.27
N TRP A 53 -2.58 9.85 19.34
CA TRP A 53 -1.54 8.82 19.28
C TRP A 53 -1.93 7.64 18.38
N LEU A 54 -3.21 7.27 18.37
CA LEU A 54 -3.73 6.17 17.55
C LEU A 54 -3.82 6.60 16.09
N LEU A 55 -4.18 7.86 15.84
CA LEU A 55 -4.13 8.45 14.50
C LEU A 55 -2.69 8.43 13.93
N ILE A 56 -1.70 8.87 14.72
CA ILE A 56 -0.29 8.84 14.34
C ILE A 56 0.16 7.40 14.04
N LEU A 57 -0.22 6.44 14.89
CA LEU A 57 0.08 5.03 14.65
C LEU A 57 -0.51 4.55 13.32
N GLY A 58 -1.77 4.88 13.03
CA GLY A 58 -2.42 4.56 11.76
C GLY A 58 -1.68 5.17 10.55
N VAL A 59 -1.29 6.44 10.63
CA VAL A 59 -0.54 7.13 9.58
C VAL A 59 0.83 6.47 9.34
N VAL A 60 1.61 6.23 10.41
CA VAL A 60 2.92 5.57 10.31
C VAL A 60 2.78 4.16 9.74
N ALA A 61 1.77 3.41 10.18
CA ALA A 61 1.49 2.07 9.67
C ALA A 61 1.20 2.09 8.15
N GLN A 62 0.36 3.02 7.69
CA GLN A 62 0.04 3.19 6.28
C GLN A 62 1.24 3.65 5.45
N ILE A 63 2.09 4.54 5.98
CA ILE A 63 3.32 4.98 5.31
C ILE A 63 4.25 3.80 5.11
N ILE A 64 4.53 3.02 6.16
CA ILE A 64 5.41 1.83 6.07
C ILE A 64 4.83 0.81 5.09
N PHE A 65 3.52 0.54 5.18
CA PHE A 65 2.84 -0.42 4.32
C PHE A 65 2.83 0.02 2.85
N THR A 66 2.73 1.33 2.57
CA THR A 66 2.78 1.87 1.21
C THR A 66 4.21 1.92 0.68
N PHE A 67 5.19 2.22 1.54
CA PHE A 67 6.61 2.33 1.18
C PHE A 67 7.16 1.04 0.55
N ARG A 68 6.57 -0.14 0.85
CA ARG A 68 6.92 -1.40 0.18
C ARG A 68 6.89 -1.29 -1.35
N PHE A 69 5.96 -0.54 -1.93
CA PHE A 69 5.83 -0.39 -3.38
C PHE A 69 6.94 0.51 -3.94
N ILE A 70 7.34 1.53 -3.19
CA ILE A 70 8.50 2.37 -3.52
C ILE A 70 9.78 1.52 -3.48
N TYR A 71 9.97 0.73 -2.42
CA TYR A 71 11.10 -0.19 -2.32
C TYR A 71 11.15 -1.18 -3.49
N GLN A 72 10.01 -1.79 -3.82
CA GLN A 72 9.89 -2.70 -4.97
C GLN A 72 10.23 -2.00 -6.28
N TRP A 73 9.75 -0.78 -6.47
CA TRP A 73 10.00 -0.01 -7.68
C TRP A 73 11.49 0.32 -7.85
N LEU A 74 12.15 0.80 -6.79
CA LEU A 74 13.60 1.06 -6.80
C LEU A 74 14.39 -0.22 -7.11
N TYR A 75 13.99 -1.35 -6.51
CA TYR A 75 14.61 -2.64 -6.77
C TYR A 75 14.43 -3.08 -8.23
N ALA A 76 13.22 -2.94 -8.78
CA ALA A 76 12.91 -3.31 -10.15
C ALA A 76 13.63 -2.43 -11.17
N GLU A 77 13.82 -1.14 -10.89
CA GLU A 77 14.56 -0.23 -11.76
C GLU A 77 16.06 -0.59 -11.79
N HIS A 78 16.62 -0.91 -10.63
CA HIS A 78 18.03 -1.31 -10.51
C HIS A 78 18.31 -2.68 -11.16
N LYS A 79 17.39 -3.65 -11.03
CA LYS A 79 17.55 -5.00 -11.58
C LYS A 79 16.93 -5.21 -12.96
N LYS A 80 16.18 -4.23 -13.47
CA LYS A 80 15.38 -4.32 -14.72
C LYS A 80 14.47 -5.55 -14.76
N GLN A 81 13.97 -5.97 -13.59
CA GLN A 81 13.13 -7.15 -13.42
C GLN A 81 11.97 -6.83 -12.48
N SER A 82 10.76 -7.28 -12.83
CA SER A 82 9.58 -7.11 -12.00
C SER A 82 9.49 -8.24 -10.95
N LEU A 83 10.33 -8.16 -9.92
CA LEU A 83 10.37 -9.10 -8.80
C LEU A 83 9.93 -8.43 -7.50
N LEU A 84 9.43 -9.25 -6.56
CA LEU A 84 9.10 -8.84 -5.19
C LEU A 84 10.24 -9.27 -4.24
N PRO A 85 11.18 -8.37 -3.89
CA PRO A 85 12.33 -8.69 -3.05
C PRO A 85 11.92 -8.96 -1.59
N LEU A 86 12.83 -9.55 -0.80
CA LEU A 86 12.61 -9.80 0.63
C LEU A 86 12.16 -8.54 1.39
N GLY A 87 12.76 -7.38 1.10
CA GLY A 87 12.40 -6.11 1.73
C GLY A 87 10.94 -5.71 1.51
N PHE A 88 10.33 -6.07 0.38
CA PHE A 88 8.89 -5.84 0.14
C PHE A 88 8.03 -6.61 1.15
N TRP A 89 8.37 -7.86 1.42
CA TRP A 89 7.63 -8.71 2.35
C TRP A 89 7.88 -8.34 3.81
N LEU A 90 9.09 -7.93 4.16
CA LEU A 90 9.40 -7.41 5.50
C LEU A 90 8.63 -6.11 5.78
N LEU A 91 8.64 -5.15 4.85
CA LEU A 91 7.84 -3.92 4.98
C LEU A 91 6.34 -4.23 5.08
N SER A 92 5.87 -5.23 4.32
CA SER A 92 4.47 -5.68 4.39
C SER A 92 4.11 -6.28 5.75
N LEU A 93 5.01 -7.08 6.35
CA LEU A 93 4.82 -7.65 7.69
C LEU A 93 4.81 -6.57 8.76
N THR A 94 5.80 -5.66 8.74
CA THR A 94 5.89 -4.56 9.71
C THR A 94 4.67 -3.66 9.60
N GLY A 95 4.32 -3.23 8.38
CA GLY A 95 3.15 -2.40 8.14
C GLY A 95 1.85 -3.08 8.56
N ALA A 96 1.64 -4.35 8.17
CA ALA A 96 0.43 -5.09 8.56
C ALA A 96 0.34 -5.35 10.07
N GLY A 97 1.47 -5.58 10.76
CA GLY A 97 1.49 -5.69 12.22
C GLY A 97 1.06 -4.39 12.90
N LEU A 98 1.56 -3.25 12.43
CA LEU A 98 1.15 -1.94 12.93
C LEU A 98 -0.33 -1.64 12.64
N ILE A 99 -0.82 -1.96 11.43
CA ILE A 99 -2.24 -1.79 11.08
C ILE A 99 -3.11 -2.72 11.91
N LEU A 100 -2.66 -3.94 12.21
CA LEU A 100 -3.39 -4.87 13.07
C LEU A 100 -3.49 -4.33 14.49
N THR A 101 -2.40 -3.79 15.04
CA THR A 101 -2.41 -3.08 16.33
C THR A 101 -3.43 -1.93 16.32
N TYR A 102 -3.39 -1.08 15.28
CA TYR A 102 -4.38 -0.02 15.08
C TYR A 102 -5.82 -0.55 15.08
N ALA A 103 -6.07 -1.61 14.32
CA ALA A 103 -7.39 -2.19 14.13
C ALA A 103 -7.96 -2.81 15.41
N VAL A 104 -7.11 -3.42 16.24
CA VAL A 104 -7.51 -3.93 17.57
C VAL A 104 -7.96 -2.79 18.48
N PHE A 105 -7.20 -1.70 18.55
CA PHE A 105 -7.60 -0.53 19.34
C PHE A 105 -8.88 0.13 18.81
N ARG A 106 -9.06 0.17 17.49
CA ARG A 106 -10.27 0.67 16.84
C ARG A 106 -11.45 -0.32 16.91
N LYS A 107 -11.22 -1.56 17.35
CA LYS A 107 -12.19 -2.67 17.31
C LYS A 107 -12.79 -2.87 15.90
N ASP A 108 -11.97 -2.72 14.86
CA ASP A 108 -12.40 -2.86 13.47
C ASP A 108 -12.16 -4.31 12.98
N PRO A 109 -13.20 -5.16 12.91
CA PRO A 109 -13.05 -6.55 12.53
C PRO A 109 -12.63 -6.74 11.07
N VAL A 110 -12.98 -5.81 10.18
CA VAL A 110 -12.67 -5.91 8.74
C VAL A 110 -11.18 -5.72 8.53
N LEU A 111 -10.60 -4.70 9.17
CA LEU A 111 -9.15 -4.48 9.15
C LEU A 111 -8.39 -5.64 9.81
N ILE A 112 -8.89 -6.15 10.94
CA ILE A 112 -8.26 -7.28 11.65
C ILE A 112 -8.16 -8.51 10.73
N VAL A 113 -9.30 -8.93 10.16
CA VAL A 113 -9.36 -10.12 9.32
C VAL A 113 -8.49 -9.93 8.07
N GLY A 114 -8.58 -8.79 7.39
CA GLY A 114 -7.79 -8.49 6.20
C GLY A 114 -6.28 -8.54 6.45
N HIS A 115 -5.81 -7.95 7.55
CA HIS A 115 -4.37 -7.90 7.86
C HIS A 115 -3.84 -9.22 8.47
N LEU A 116 -4.65 -10.00 9.17
CA LEU A 116 -4.27 -11.35 9.63
C LEU A 116 -3.97 -12.27 8.44
N PHE A 117 -4.85 -12.32 7.44
CA PHE A 117 -4.59 -13.07 6.21
C PHE A 117 -3.33 -12.56 5.49
N GLY A 118 -3.15 -11.24 5.45
CA GLY A 118 -1.94 -10.61 4.93
C GLY A 118 -0.67 -11.12 5.60
N ILE A 119 -0.61 -11.13 6.94
CA ILE A 119 0.54 -11.59 7.72
C ILE A 119 0.94 -13.03 7.38
N ILE A 120 -0.03 -13.93 7.19
CA ILE A 120 0.23 -15.32 6.80
C ILE A 120 0.92 -15.35 5.43
N ILE A 121 0.37 -14.64 4.45
CA ILE A 121 0.91 -14.58 3.08
C ILE A 121 2.32 -13.97 3.08
N TYR A 122 2.51 -12.86 3.81
CA TYR A 122 3.78 -12.14 3.82
C TYR A 122 4.88 -12.94 4.52
N SER A 123 4.55 -13.61 5.63
CA SER A 123 5.46 -14.51 6.35
C SER A 123 5.90 -15.68 5.47
N ARG A 124 4.94 -16.34 4.82
CA ARG A 124 5.20 -17.46 3.90
C ARG A 124 6.13 -17.06 2.76
N ASN A 125 5.85 -15.93 2.11
CA ASN A 125 6.65 -15.46 0.98
C ASN A 125 8.06 -15.01 1.42
N ALA A 126 8.18 -14.33 2.56
CA ALA A 126 9.48 -13.96 3.12
C ALA A 126 10.31 -15.20 3.46
N TYR A 127 9.69 -16.23 4.04
CA TYR A 127 10.32 -17.51 4.33
C TYR A 127 10.83 -18.20 3.06
N PHE A 128 10.00 -18.34 2.03
CA PHE A 128 10.41 -18.97 0.77
C PHE A 128 11.57 -18.24 0.08
N ILE A 129 11.55 -16.92 0.08
CA ILE A 129 12.66 -16.14 -0.49
C ILE A 129 13.95 -16.33 0.31
N ARG A 130 13.85 -16.52 1.64
CA ARG A 130 15.02 -16.75 2.48
C ARG A 130 15.63 -18.13 2.25
N ILE A 131 14.83 -19.18 2.15
CA ILE A 131 15.33 -20.55 1.95
C ILE A 131 15.82 -20.80 0.52
N ASN A 132 15.22 -20.17 -0.49
CA ASN A 132 15.61 -20.36 -1.90
C ASN A 132 16.84 -19.52 -2.30
N LYS A 133 17.32 -18.64 -1.40
CA LYS A 133 18.53 -17.83 -1.59
C LYS A 133 19.77 -18.39 -0.85
N THR A 134 19.58 -19.42 -0.03
CA THR A 134 20.65 -20.28 0.53
C THR A 134 20.82 -21.49 -0.35
#